data_AF-A0A2S6NBQ0-F1
#
_entry.id   AF-A0A2S6NBQ0-F1
#
_cell.length_a   1.000
_cell.length_b   1.000
_cell.length_c   1.000
_cell.angle_alpha   90.00
_cell.angle_beta   90.00
_cell.angle_gamma   90.00
#
_symmetry.space_group_name_H-M   'P 1'
#
loop_
_entity.id
_entity.type
_entity.pdbx_description
1 polymer ?
#
loop_
_entity_poly.entity_id
_entity_poly.type
_entity_poly.pdbx_seq_one_letter_code
_entity_poly.pdbx_strand_id
1 'polypeptide(L)'
;MFVPATKDGNLFDPKTCRRAHGYTIGKKGSEVKVEDYRSALDRLSKMPTPQWRRPNALGNWGIVSGVSWQRKTLAELGLATNDGGDA
;
A
#
# COMPACT_ATOMS: atom_id res chain seq x y z
N MET A 1 -11.65 2.45 -3.76
CA MET A 1 -11.10 2.18 -2.41
C MET A 1 -10.38 3.42 -1.90
N PHE A 2 -10.28 3.59 -0.59
CA PHE A 2 -9.47 4.66 0.00
C PHE A 2 -8.07 4.11 0.32
N VAL A 3 -7.04 4.81 -0.12
CA VAL A 3 -5.64 4.41 0.01
C VAL A 3 -4.93 5.46 0.88
N PRO A 4 -4.17 5.04 1.90
CA PRO A 4 -3.44 6.00 2.73
C PRO A 4 -2.31 6.65 1.92
N ALA A 5 -2.12 7.94 2.16
CA ALA A 5 -1.14 8.79 1.51
C ALA A 5 -0.30 9.54 2.54
N THR A 6 0.99 9.67 2.28
CA THR A 6 1.88 10.51 3.08
C THR A 6 1.61 11.99 2.83
N LYS A 7 2.19 12.87 3.66
CA LYS A 7 2.09 14.33 3.50
C LYS A 7 2.57 14.79 2.12
N ASP A 8 3.61 14.14 1.61
CA ASP A 8 4.20 14.40 0.29
C ASP A 8 3.41 13.80 -0.89
N GLY A 9 2.23 13.20 -0.63
CA GLY A 9 1.38 12.62 -1.67
C GLY A 9 1.77 11.19 -2.10
N ASN A 10 2.73 10.55 -1.42
CA ASN A 10 3.09 9.18 -1.74
C ASN A 10 2.05 8.19 -1.21
N LEU A 11 1.51 7.36 -2.09
CA LEU A 11 0.45 6.41 -1.77
C LEU A 11 1.00 5.05 -1.39
N PHE A 12 0.21 4.29 -0.63
CA PHE A 12 0.40 2.85 -0.51
C PHE A 12 -0.11 2.15 -1.79
N ASP A 13 0.73 2.06 -2.82
CA ASP A 13 0.37 1.42 -4.09
C ASP A 13 0.92 -0.02 -4.22
N PRO A 14 0.22 -0.92 -4.94
CA PRO A 14 0.59 -2.33 -5.03
C PRO A 14 1.86 -2.61 -5.85
N LYS A 15 2.41 -1.63 -6.58
CA LYS A 15 3.59 -1.82 -7.42
C LYS A 15 4.86 -1.41 -6.69
N THR A 16 4.92 -0.20 -6.14
CA THR A 16 6.12 0.34 -5.49
C THR A 16 6.26 -0.14 -4.05
N CYS A 17 5.16 -0.39 -3.34
CA CYS A 17 5.21 -0.81 -1.94
C CYS A 17 5.34 -2.34 -1.77
N ARG A 18 5.38 -3.11 -2.86
CA ARG A 18 5.47 -4.57 -2.83
C ARG A 18 6.93 -5.04 -2.78
N ARG A 19 7.25 -5.90 -1.81
CA ARG A 19 8.52 -6.66 -1.76
C ARG A 19 8.31 -8.07 -2.32
N ALA A 20 9.41 -8.82 -2.44
CA ALA A 20 9.41 -10.24 -2.85
C ALA A 20 8.38 -11.10 -2.08
N HIS A 21 8.16 -10.79 -0.80
CA HIS A 21 7.22 -11.52 0.08
C HIS A 21 5.99 -10.69 0.46
N GLY A 22 5.59 -9.71 -0.37
CA GLY A 22 4.41 -8.87 -0.12
C GLY A 22 4.72 -7.53 0.57
N TYR A 23 3.76 -7.05 1.35
CA TYR A 23 3.72 -5.71 1.94
C TYR A 23 4.05 -5.77 3.42
N THR A 24 4.87 -4.84 3.90
CA THR A 24 5.14 -4.67 5.33
C THR A 24 4.39 -3.44 5.84
N ILE A 25 3.45 -3.66 6.76
CA ILE A 25 2.59 -2.64 7.36
C ILE A 25 2.75 -2.60 8.87
N GLY A 26 2.33 -1.51 9.51
CA GLY A 26 2.42 -1.32 10.96
C GLY A 26 3.57 -0.43 11.40
N LYS A 27 3.53 -0.05 12.68
CA LYS A 27 4.56 0.78 13.31
C LYS A 27 5.87 0.03 13.44
N LYS A 28 6.97 0.78 13.54
CA LYS A 28 8.29 0.22 13.87
C LYS A 28 8.19 -0.63 15.15
N GLY A 29 8.59 -1.91 15.06
CA GLY A 29 8.50 -2.87 16.18
C GLY A 29 7.16 -3.62 16.29
N SER A 30 6.18 -3.32 15.46
CA SER A 30 4.95 -4.14 15.29
C SER A 30 4.63 -4.31 13.80
N GLU A 31 5.69 -4.42 12.99
CA GLU A 31 5.60 -4.62 11.54
C GLU A 31 5.01 -6.00 11.24
N VAL A 32 3.98 -6.04 10.40
CA VAL A 32 3.35 -7.26 9.93
C VAL A 32 3.50 -7.37 8.43
N LYS A 33 3.89 -8.55 7.97
CA LYS A 33 3.98 -8.87 6.55
C LYS A 33 2.64 -9.44 6.06
N VAL A 34 2.17 -8.94 4.93
CA VAL A 34 0.92 -9.35 4.29
C VAL A 34 1.16 -9.54 2.81
N GLU A 35 0.85 -10.70 2.27
CA GLU A 35 1.14 -11.02 0.86
C GLU A 35 0.19 -10.31 -0.10
N ASP A 36 -1.09 -10.27 0.24
CA ASP A 36 -2.14 -9.65 -0.55
C ASP A 36 -2.28 -8.14 -0.27
N TYR A 37 -2.47 -7.37 -1.33
CA TYR A 37 -2.58 -5.91 -1.23
C TYR A 37 -3.88 -5.49 -0.54
N ARG A 38 -5.00 -6.11 -0.87
CA ARG A 38 -6.31 -5.73 -0.31
C ARG A 38 -6.34 -6.01 1.18
N SER A 39 -5.77 -7.14 1.59
CA SER A 39 -5.60 -7.53 2.99
C SER A 39 -4.65 -6.57 3.73
N ALA A 40 -3.57 -6.12 3.08
CA ALA A 40 -2.68 -5.12 3.67
C ALA A 40 -3.39 -3.77 3.85
N LEU A 41 -4.16 -3.34 2.84
CA LEU A 41 -4.92 -2.10 2.86
C LEU A 41 -6.03 -2.11 3.93
N ASP A 42 -6.77 -3.20 4.05
CA ASP A 42 -7.79 -3.38 5.10
C ASP A 42 -7.17 -3.22 6.49
N ARG A 43 -6.02 -3.86 6.74
CA ARG A 43 -5.31 -3.76 8.02
C ARG A 43 -4.79 -2.35 8.28
N LEU A 44 -4.24 -1.67 7.28
CA LEU A 44 -3.84 -0.27 7.38
C LEU A 44 -5.03 0.64 7.75
N SER A 45 -6.21 0.39 7.18
CA SER A 45 -7.42 1.17 7.48
C SER A 45 -7.94 1.02 8.91
N LYS A 46 -7.60 -0.09 9.56
CA LYS A 46 -7.94 -0.37 10.97
C LYS A 46 -6.89 0.16 11.95
N MET A 47 -5.73 0.61 11.47
CA MET A 47 -4.69 1.20 12.32
C MET A 47 -5.03 2.66 12.64
N PRO A 48 -4.76 3.13 13.87
CA PRO A 48 -4.95 4.55 14.22
C PRO A 48 -4.05 5.46 13.38
N THR A 49 -2.84 5.00 13.08
CA THR A 49 -1.93 5.64 12.13
C THR A 49 -1.49 4.59 11.12
N PRO A 50 -1.95 4.64 9.85
CA PRO A 50 -1.50 3.71 8.83
C PRO A 50 -0.01 3.92 8.57
N GLN A 51 0.80 2.88 8.73
CA GLN A 51 2.24 2.92 8.50
C GLN A 51 2.67 1.75 7.63
N TRP A 52 3.54 1.97 6.65
CA TRP A 52 4.01 0.92 5.76
C TRP A 52 5.44 1.17 5.30
N ARG A 53 6.09 0.12 4.79
CA ARG A 53 7.42 0.20 4.19
C ARG A 53 7.32 0.55 2.71
N ARG A 54 8.18 1.46 2.27
CA ARG A 54 8.28 1.93 0.88
C ARG A 54 9.73 2.22 0.50
N PRO A 55 10.16 1.95 -0.75
CA PRO A 55 11.45 2.43 -1.25
C PRO A 55 11.42 3.95 -1.44
N ASN A 56 12.48 4.64 -1.02
CA ASN A 56 12.71 6.05 -1.34
C ASN A 56 13.46 6.19 -2.67
N ALA A 57 13.70 7.42 -3.11
CA ALA A 57 14.44 7.72 -4.35
C ALA A 57 15.87 7.15 -4.38
N LEU A 58 16.46 6.87 -3.22
CA LEU A 58 17.78 6.25 -3.06
C LEU A 58 17.71 4.71 -3.02
N GLY A 59 16.53 4.11 -3.23
CA GLY A 59 16.32 2.66 -3.16
C GLY A 59 16.24 2.08 -1.73
N ASN A 60 16.36 2.93 -0.70
CA ASN A 60 16.28 2.50 0.70
C ASN A 60 14.82 2.35 1.15
N TRP A 61 14.55 1.29 1.91
CA TRP A 61 13.20 0.99 2.39
C TRP A 61 12.93 1.60 3.77
N GLY A 62 12.18 2.70 3.80
CA GLY A 62 11.77 3.39 5.02
C GLY A 62 10.32 3.09 5.43
N ILE A 63 10.01 3.23 6.71
CA ILE A 63 8.62 3.25 7.19
C ILE A 63 8.09 4.66 6.97
N VAL A 64 6.96 4.78 6.31
CA VAL A 64 6.23 6.03 6.14
C VAL A 64 4.89 5.96 6.85
N SER A 65 4.35 7.12 7.23
CA SER A 65 3.03 7.26 7.83
C SER A 65 2.06 7.92 6.86
N GLY A 66 0.87 7.33 6.74
CA GLY A 66 -0.25 7.93 6.04
C GLY A 66 -0.91 8.97 6.94
N VAL A 67 -1.00 10.19 6.44
CA VAL A 67 -1.65 11.32 7.12
C VAL A 67 -2.96 11.72 6.44
N SER A 68 -3.18 11.24 5.22
CA SER A 68 -4.37 11.52 4.40
C SER A 68 -4.85 10.25 3.73
N TRP A 69 -6.11 10.23 3.30
CA TRP A 69 -6.70 9.14 2.52
C TRP A 69 -7.10 9.65 1.14
N GLN A 70 -6.66 8.97 0.09
CA GLN A 70 -7.02 9.30 -1.28
C GLN A 70 -7.92 8.22 -1.87
N ARG A 71 -8.98 8.64 -2.56
CA ARG A 71 -9.87 7.73 -3.29
C ARG A 71 -9.17 7.29 -4.58
N LYS A 72 -9.02 5.98 -4.75
CA LYS A 72 -8.44 5.34 -5.94
C LYS A 72 -9.34 4.22 -6.48
N THR A 73 -9.37 4.08 -7.79
CA THR A 73 -10.03 2.97 -8.49
C THR A 73 -9.10 1.76 -8.57
N LEU A 74 -9.67 0.57 -8.84
CA LEU A 74 -8.86 -0.64 -9.09
C LEU A 74 -7.95 -0.47 -10.31
N ALA A 75 -8.44 0.19 -11.35
CA ALA A 75 -7.67 0.50 -12.56
C ALA A 75 -6.49 1.43 -12.27
N GLU A 76 -6.68 2.50 -11.50
CA GLU A 76 -5.59 3.41 -11.09
C GLU A 76 -4.50 2.70 -10.28
N LEU A 77 -4.85 1.68 -9.49
CA LEU A 77 -3.88 0.87 -8.76
C LEU A 77 -3.31 -0.28 -9.60
N GLY A 78 -3.76 -0.47 -10.84
CA GLY A 78 -3.35 -1.61 -11.66
C GLY A 78 -3.80 -2.97 -11.09
N LEU A 79 -4.89 -2.98 -10.32
CA LEU A 79 -5.53 -4.17 -9.75
C LEU A 79 -6.79 -4.59 -10.52
N ALA A 80 -7.13 -3.89 -11.59
CA ALA A 80 -8.16 -4.36 -12.50
C ALA A 80 -7.66 -5.66 -13.13
N THR A 81 -8.37 -6.77 -12.89
CA THR A 81 -8.17 -7.99 -13.64
C THR A 81 -8.48 -7.66 -15.09
N ASN A 82 -7.50 -7.83 -15.99
CA ASN A 82 -7.79 -8.00 -17.41
C ASN A 82 -8.48 -9.36 -17.56
N ASP A 83 -9.75 -9.45 -17.14
CA ASP A 83 -10.61 -10.53 -17.58
C ASP A 83 -11.16 -10.08 -18.93
N GLY A 84 -10.31 -10.23 -19.94
CA GLY A 84 -10.76 -10.23 -21.33
C GLY A 84 -11.57 -11.50 -21.53
N GLY A 85 -12.84 -11.45 -21.14
CA GLY A 85 -13.86 -12.24 -21.80
C GLY A 85 -13.97 -11.75 -23.23
N ASP A 86 -13.30 -12.45 -24.14
CA ASP A 86 -13.68 -12.47 -25.55
C ASP A 86 -14.44 -13.77 -25.79
N ALA A 87 -15.54 -13.63 -26.52
CA ALA A 87 -16.65 -14.56 -26.68
C ALA A 87 -16.36 -15.74 -27.60
#